data_AF-A0A135VRX9-F1
#
_entry.id   AF-A0A135VRX9-F1
#
_cell.length_a   1.000
_cell.length_b   1.000
_cell.length_c   1.000
_cell.angle_alpha   90.00
_cell.angle_beta   90.00
_cell.angle_gamma   90.00
#
_symmetry.space_group_name_H-M   'P 1'
#
loop_
_entity.id
_entity.type
_entity.pdbx_description
1 polymer ?
#
loop_
_entity_poly.entity_id
_entity_poly.type
_entity_poly.pdbx_seq_one_letter_code
_entity_poly.pdbx_strand_id
1 'polypeptide(L)'
;MSLISEIKSWLWVPIVWIVVYSLTLVIGIALGSMFDPMFYWWTMLVSVPLIIAPVTYKSLVGGGCSLRFQICALVKGSFVGIIFLILTMVTDSLLWSSLAPTIGWNPTSSSISELFYQIWFFSGIIGGVGARIVEVRGYTTGSEISIAGFE
;
A
#
# COMPACT_ATOMS: atom_id res chain seq x y z
N MET A 1 12.21 -17.92 12.70
CA MET A 1 12.66 -16.55 12.36
C MET A 1 12.86 -15.75 13.64
N SER A 2 13.91 -14.92 13.71
CA SER A 2 14.13 -13.99 14.83
C SER A 2 13.30 -12.72 14.63
N LEU A 3 12.90 -12.06 15.72
CA LEU A 3 12.10 -10.83 15.69
C LEU A 3 12.75 -9.73 14.82
N ILE A 4 14.09 -9.67 14.82
CA ILE A 4 14.89 -8.75 14.00
C ILE A 4 14.72 -9.03 12.50
N SER A 5 14.69 -10.30 12.09
CA SER A 5 14.49 -10.67 10.68
C SER A 5 13.09 -10.31 10.19
N GLU A 6 12.10 -10.37 11.07
CA GLU A 6 10.72 -10.03 10.75
C GLU A 6 10.57 -8.52 10.59
N ILE A 7 11.08 -7.71 11.52
CA ILE A 7 11.06 -6.23 11.39
C ILE A 7 11.75 -5.78 10.10
N LYS A 8 12.90 -6.38 9.75
CA LYS A 8 13.59 -6.05 8.49
C LYS A 8 12.74 -6.32 7.25
N SER A 9 11.87 -7.33 7.30
CA SER A 9 10.96 -7.65 6.19
C SER A 9 9.84 -6.62 6.00
N TRP A 10 9.61 -5.70 6.95
CA TRP A 10 8.62 -4.63 6.87
C TRP A 10 9.21 -3.26 6.51
N LEU A 11 10.54 -3.09 6.52
CA LEU A 11 11.21 -1.81 6.26
C LEU A 11 10.89 -1.23 4.87
N TRP A 12 10.56 -2.08 3.89
CA TRP A 12 10.20 -1.61 2.55
C TRP A 12 8.89 -0.80 2.53
N VAL A 13 7.96 -1.05 3.46
CA VAL A 13 6.65 -0.39 3.51
C VAL A 13 6.83 1.13 3.67
N PRO A 14 7.47 1.66 4.75
CA PRO A 14 7.66 3.09 4.88
C PRO A 14 8.53 3.68 3.77
N ILE A 15 9.53 2.96 3.27
CA ILE A 15 10.41 3.45 2.19
C ILE A 15 9.63 3.68 0.90
N VAL A 16 8.87 2.67 0.46
CA VAL A 16 8.04 2.76 -0.75
C VAL A 16 6.97 3.84 -0.57
N TRP A 17 6.34 3.90 0.59
CA TRP A 17 5.34 4.93 0.88
C TRP A 17 5.93 6.33 0.77
N ILE A 18 7.08 6.61 1.39
CA ILE A 18 7.72 7.94 1.32
C ILE A 18 7.99 8.33 -0.14
N VAL A 19 8.56 7.41 -0.93
CA VAL A 19 8.91 7.67 -2.33
C VAL A 19 7.67 7.94 -3.17
N VAL A 20 6.67 7.05 -3.09
CA VAL A 20 5.45 7.17 -3.88
C VAL A 20 4.67 8.41 -3.48
N TYR A 21 4.43 8.61 -2.17
CA TYR A 21 3.70 9.77 -1.66
C TYR A 21 4.36 11.09 -2.07
N SER A 22 5.69 11.20 -1.92
CA SER A 22 6.41 12.43 -2.28
C SER A 22 6.31 12.74 -3.77
N LEU A 23 6.49 11.72 -4.62
CA LEU A 23 6.39 11.90 -6.08
C LEU A 23 4.97 12.30 -6.50
N THR A 24 3.96 11.59 -5.99
CA THR A 24 2.56 11.84 -6.37
C THR A 24 2.06 13.16 -5.81
N LEU A 25 2.55 13.60 -4.65
CA LEU A 25 2.26 14.92 -4.09
C LEU A 25 2.83 16.04 -4.95
N VAL A 26 4.11 15.96 -5.34
CA VAL A 26 4.74 16.99 -6.20
C VAL A 26 4.07 17.05 -7.57
N ILE A 27 3.87 15.90 -8.22
CA ILE A 27 3.22 15.84 -9.54
C ILE A 27 1.77 16.31 -9.43
N GLY A 28 1.04 15.86 -8.41
CA GLY A 28 -0.36 16.24 -8.19
C GLY A 28 -0.54 17.73 -7.95
N ILE A 29 0.33 18.36 -7.14
CA ILE A 29 0.29 19.81 -6.89
C ILE A 29 0.60 20.59 -8.17
N ALA A 30 1.60 20.15 -8.93
CA ALA A 30 1.98 20.80 -10.19
C ALA A 30 0.82 20.75 -11.20
N LEU A 31 0.24 19.57 -11.44
CA LEU A 31 -0.90 19.41 -12.35
C LEU A 31 -2.15 20.13 -11.84
N GLY A 32 -2.42 20.07 -10.54
CA GLY A 32 -3.53 20.76 -9.88
C GLY A 32 -3.47 22.28 -10.04
N SER A 33 -2.27 22.84 -9.94
CA SER A 33 -2.03 24.29 -10.07
C SER A 33 -1.97 24.75 -11.53
N MET A 34 -1.53 23.90 -12.46
CA MET A 34 -1.39 24.27 -13.88
C MET A 34 -2.69 24.12 -14.69
N PHE A 35 -3.54 23.15 -14.33
CA PHE A 35 -4.73 22.80 -15.12
C PHE A 35 -6.02 23.01 -14.31
N ASP A 36 -6.24 22.19 -13.29
CA ASP A 36 -7.41 22.25 -12.40
C ASP A 36 -7.15 21.41 -11.14
N PRO A 37 -7.60 21.81 -9.94
CA PRO A 37 -7.43 21.03 -8.70
C PRO A 37 -7.89 19.57 -8.79
N MET A 38 -8.83 19.23 -9.68
CA MET A 38 -9.23 17.84 -9.94
C MET A 38 -8.06 16.95 -10.38
N PHE A 39 -7.07 17.49 -11.09
CA PHE A 39 -5.93 16.69 -11.56
C PHE A 39 -5.03 16.17 -10.43
N TYR A 40 -5.05 16.81 -9.26
CA TYR A 40 -4.41 16.27 -8.06
C TYR A 40 -4.97 14.88 -7.72
N TRP A 41 -6.30 14.75 -7.70
CA TRP A 41 -6.96 13.49 -7.39
C TRP A 41 -6.74 12.44 -8.45
N TRP A 42 -6.81 12.81 -9.72
CA TRP A 42 -6.55 11.89 -10.83
C TRP A 42 -5.13 11.32 -10.77
N THR A 43 -4.16 12.16 -10.43
CA THR A 43 -2.78 11.72 -10.23
C THR A 43 -2.76 10.61 -9.19
N MET A 44 -3.31 10.86 -8.01
CA MET A 44 -3.33 9.87 -6.91
C MET A 44 -4.11 8.60 -7.26
N LEU A 45 -5.29 8.75 -7.87
CA LEU A 45 -6.19 7.63 -8.20
C LEU A 45 -5.57 6.67 -9.22
N VAL A 46 -4.76 7.17 -10.14
CA VAL A 46 -4.10 6.34 -11.14
C VAL A 46 -2.74 5.84 -10.65
N SER A 47 -1.89 6.73 -10.13
CA SER A 47 -0.51 6.38 -9.81
C SER A 47 -0.40 5.46 -8.59
N VAL A 48 -1.23 5.66 -7.56
CA VAL A 48 -1.12 4.89 -6.32
C VAL A 48 -1.42 3.41 -6.57
N PRO A 49 -2.56 3.01 -7.18
CA PRO A 49 -2.79 1.60 -7.49
C PRO A 49 -1.76 1.01 -8.44
N LEU A 50 -1.34 1.78 -9.44
CA LEU A 50 -0.42 1.33 -10.49
C LEU A 50 1.00 1.05 -9.95
N ILE A 51 1.40 1.70 -8.85
CA ILE A 51 2.72 1.49 -8.24
C ILE A 51 2.61 0.59 -7.01
N ILE A 52 1.69 0.90 -6.09
CA ILE A 52 1.60 0.23 -4.80
C ILE A 52 1.12 -1.22 -4.93
N ALA A 53 0.13 -1.51 -5.78
CA ALA A 53 -0.35 -2.89 -5.90
C ALA A 53 0.72 -3.83 -6.47
N PRO A 54 1.47 -3.49 -7.55
CA PRO A 54 2.56 -4.33 -8.03
C PRO A 54 3.73 -4.46 -7.05
N VAL A 55 4.10 -3.39 -6.35
CA VAL A 55 5.17 -3.45 -5.35
C VAL A 55 4.76 -4.33 -4.18
N THR A 56 3.54 -4.16 -3.66
CA THR A 56 3.00 -4.99 -2.57
C THR A 56 2.92 -6.45 -3.00
N TYR A 57 2.45 -6.73 -4.22
CA TYR A 57 2.48 -8.07 -4.78
C TYR A 57 3.90 -8.66 -4.78
N LYS A 58 4.88 -7.98 -5.41
CA LYS A 58 6.25 -8.48 -5.50
C LYS A 58 6.91 -8.72 -4.14
N SER A 59 6.64 -7.85 -3.17
CA SER A 59 7.21 -7.97 -1.82
C SER A 59 6.57 -9.09 -0.99
N LEU A 60 5.35 -9.53 -1.33
CA LEU A 60 4.62 -10.56 -0.59
C LEU A 60 4.68 -11.94 -1.27
N VAL A 61 4.90 -12.00 -2.58
CA VAL A 61 5.10 -13.26 -3.32
C VAL A 61 6.36 -13.96 -2.83
N GLY A 62 6.26 -15.26 -2.53
CA GLY A 62 7.38 -16.06 -2.03
C GLY A 62 7.69 -15.88 -0.54
N GLY A 63 6.97 -14.99 0.16
CA GLY A 63 7.18 -14.72 1.60
C GLY A 63 6.57 -15.73 2.57
N GLY A 64 5.81 -16.71 2.07
CA GLY A 64 5.10 -17.76 2.82
C GLY A 64 4.07 -17.26 3.86
N CYS A 65 3.09 -18.10 4.21
CA CYS A 65 2.34 -17.91 5.44
C CYS A 65 3.26 -18.18 6.64
N SER A 66 3.31 -17.27 7.61
CA SER A 66 3.97 -17.58 8.87
C SER A 66 3.13 -18.62 9.60
N LEU A 67 3.57 -19.89 9.64
CA LEU A 67 2.88 -20.97 10.37
C LEU A 67 2.69 -20.62 11.86
N ARG A 68 3.55 -19.77 12.42
CA ARG A 68 3.50 -19.34 13.83
C ARG A 68 2.40 -18.33 14.12
N PHE A 69 2.03 -17.49 13.16
CA PHE A 69 1.01 -16.44 13.33
C PHE A 69 -0.23 -16.67 12.45
N GLN A 70 -0.25 -17.71 11.61
CA GLN A 70 -1.26 -17.96 10.57
C GLN A 70 -1.50 -16.76 9.63
N ILE A 71 -0.55 -15.83 9.54
CA ILE A 71 -0.65 -14.64 8.69
C ILE A 71 -0.17 -15.01 7.29
N CYS A 72 -1.13 -15.12 6.37
CA CYS A 72 -0.88 -15.33 4.94
C CYS A 72 -0.72 -14.00 4.19
N ALA A 73 -0.31 -14.10 2.92
CA ALA A 73 -0.07 -12.94 2.04
C ALA A 73 -1.24 -11.93 2.01
N LEU A 74 -2.49 -12.43 2.05
CA LEU A 74 -3.68 -11.59 2.13
C LEU A 74 -3.67 -10.68 3.36
N VAL A 75 -3.46 -11.25 4.55
CA VAL A 75 -3.47 -10.51 5.82
C VAL A 75 -2.29 -9.53 5.87
N LYS A 76 -1.10 -9.93 5.39
CA LYS A 76 0.04 -9.01 5.24
C LYS A 76 -0.30 -7.83 4.33
N GLY A 77 -0.95 -8.08 3.19
CA GLY A 77 -1.40 -7.03 2.28
C GLY A 77 -2.41 -6.07 2.92
N SER A 78 -3.37 -6.58 3.70
CA SER A 78 -4.29 -5.74 4.47
C SER A 78 -3.56 -4.87 5.50
N PHE A 79 -2.58 -5.42 6.22
CA PHE A 79 -1.76 -4.64 7.16
C PHE A 79 -0.93 -3.56 6.45
N VAL A 80 -0.32 -3.89 5.31
CA VAL A 80 0.37 -2.91 4.46
C VAL A 80 -0.58 -1.78 4.05
N GLY A 81 -1.79 -2.11 3.61
CA GLY A 81 -2.82 -1.13 3.26
C GLY A 81 -3.21 -0.23 4.44
N ILE A 82 -3.38 -0.79 5.64
CA ILE A 82 -3.68 -0.02 6.87
C ILE A 82 -2.53 0.94 7.18
N ILE A 83 -1.28 0.48 7.10
CA ILE A 83 -0.11 1.31 7.34
C ILE A 83 -0.08 2.48 6.34
N PHE A 84 -0.29 2.23 5.05
CA PHE A 84 -0.35 3.29 4.05
C PHE A 84 -1.48 4.28 4.32
N LEU A 85 -2.67 3.80 4.68
CA LEU A 85 -3.79 4.67 5.03
C LEU A 85 -3.45 5.59 6.21
N ILE A 86 -2.93 5.04 7.31
CA ILE A 86 -2.60 5.80 8.52
C ILE A 86 -1.49 6.81 8.22
N LEU A 87 -0.40 6.38 7.57
CA LEU A 87 0.70 7.28 7.22
C LEU A 87 0.21 8.42 6.34
N THR A 88 -0.66 8.14 5.39
CA THR A 88 -1.23 9.14 4.48
C THR A 88 -2.15 10.12 5.23
N MET A 89 -3.07 9.63 6.07
CA MET A 89 -3.95 10.49 6.86
C MET A 89 -3.18 11.42 7.80
N VAL A 90 -2.19 10.88 8.53
CA VAL A 90 -1.37 11.67 9.44
C VAL A 90 -0.57 12.71 8.66
N THR A 91 0.07 12.31 7.56
CA THR A 91 0.91 13.21 6.76
C THR A 91 0.09 14.31 6.11
N ASP A 92 -1.10 14.00 5.58
CA ASP A 92 -1.99 15.00 5.00
C ASP A 92 -2.44 16.04 6.03
N SER A 93 -2.79 15.60 7.24
CA SER A 93 -3.20 16.52 8.32
C SER A 93 -2.10 17.52 8.69
N LEU A 94 -0.83 17.10 8.61
CA LEU A 94 0.33 17.94 8.90
C LEU A 94 0.69 18.82 7.71
N LEU A 95 0.82 18.25 6.51
CA LEU A 95 1.29 18.96 5.32
C LEU A 95 0.28 19.98 4.81
N TRP A 96 -1.00 19.60 4.69
CA TRP A 96 -2.00 20.51 4.10
C TRP A 96 -2.34 21.70 4.99
N SER A 97 -2.15 21.59 6.30
CA SER A 97 -2.25 22.74 7.21
C SER A 97 -1.25 23.85 6.86
N SER A 98 -0.08 23.48 6.33
CA SER A 98 1.00 24.41 5.96
C SER A 98 0.99 24.77 4.47
N LEU A 99 0.60 23.83 3.61
CA LEU A 99 0.60 24.01 2.15
C LEU A 99 -0.63 24.78 1.64
N ALA A 100 -1.82 24.54 2.21
CA ALA A 100 -3.05 25.15 1.71
C ALA A 100 -3.03 26.70 1.69
N PRO A 101 -2.50 27.41 2.71
CA PRO A 101 -2.39 28.87 2.66
C PRO A 101 -1.47 29.37 1.54
N THR A 102 -0.44 28.59 1.19
CA THR A 102 0.55 28.96 0.16
C THR A 102 0.03 28.67 -1.25
N ILE A 103 -0.67 27.55 -1.42
CA ILE A 103 -1.16 27.05 -2.71
C ILE A 103 -2.52 27.66 -3.08
N GLY A 104 -3.31 28.12 -2.09
CA GLY A 104 -4.61 28.75 -2.30
C GLY A 104 -5.77 27.77 -2.48
N TRP A 105 -5.50 26.46 -2.44
CA TRP A 105 -6.51 25.40 -2.43
C TRP A 105 -6.08 24.25 -1.51
N ASN A 106 -7.06 23.45 -1.08
CA ASN A 106 -6.84 22.30 -0.21
C ASN A 106 -7.63 21.09 -0.76
N PRO A 107 -6.99 20.00 -1.16
CA PRO A 107 -7.71 18.79 -1.57
C PRO A 107 -8.44 18.15 -0.38
N THR A 108 -7.88 18.21 0.83
CA THR A 108 -8.45 17.50 1.98
C THR A 108 -9.81 18.03 2.46
N SER A 109 -10.28 19.19 1.97
CA SER A 109 -11.59 19.77 2.35
C SER A 109 -12.78 19.18 1.59
N SER A 110 -12.55 18.38 0.55
CA SER A 110 -13.61 17.76 -0.25
C SER A 110 -13.96 16.36 0.24
N SER A 111 -15.19 15.89 -0.03
CA SER A 111 -15.61 14.49 0.24
C SER A 111 -14.80 13.45 -0.56
N ILE A 112 -14.05 13.87 -1.58
CA ILE A 112 -13.14 13.03 -2.37
C ILE A 112 -11.92 12.60 -1.52
N SER A 113 -11.63 13.29 -0.42
CA SER A 113 -10.54 12.94 0.50
C SER A 113 -10.69 11.56 1.15
N GLU A 114 -11.92 11.10 1.42
CA GLU A 114 -12.14 9.75 1.95
C GLU A 114 -11.76 8.66 0.94
N LEU A 115 -12.06 8.89 -0.34
CA LEU A 115 -11.67 7.99 -1.43
C LEU A 115 -10.15 7.92 -1.57
N PHE A 116 -9.45 9.03 -1.31
CA PHE A 116 -8.00 9.08 -1.38
C PHE A 116 -7.33 8.14 -0.37
N TYR A 117 -7.74 8.18 0.90
CA TYR A 117 -7.19 7.26 1.91
C TYR A 117 -7.54 5.80 1.61
N GLN A 118 -8.74 5.55 1.10
CA GLN A 118 -9.18 4.23 0.69
C GLN A 118 -8.36 3.66 -0.48
N ILE A 119 -7.95 4.49 -1.44
CA ILE A 119 -7.11 4.06 -2.56
C ILE A 119 -5.79 3.48 -2.07
N TRP A 120 -5.13 4.12 -1.10
CA TRP A 120 -3.90 3.61 -0.49
C TRP A 120 -4.12 2.25 0.21
N PHE A 121 -5.22 2.14 0.95
CA PHE A 121 -5.62 0.91 1.62
C PHE A 121 -5.89 -0.23 0.64
N PHE A 122 -6.77 -0.01 -0.34
CA PHE A 122 -7.16 -1.02 -1.32
C PHE A 122 -6.00 -1.42 -2.24
N SER A 123 -5.08 -0.50 -2.55
CA SER A 123 -3.89 -0.85 -3.33
C SER A 123 -3.01 -1.89 -2.62
N GLY A 124 -2.87 -1.79 -1.30
CA GLY A 124 -2.18 -2.82 -0.49
C GLY A 124 -2.92 -4.15 -0.49
N ILE A 125 -4.25 -4.12 -0.36
CA ILE A 125 -5.09 -5.32 -0.40
C ILE A 125 -5.00 -6.02 -1.76
N ILE A 126 -5.12 -5.27 -2.86
CA ILE A 126 -5.04 -5.84 -4.22
C ILE A 126 -3.72 -6.57 -4.43
N GLY A 127 -2.60 -5.98 -3.98
CA GLY A 127 -1.30 -6.64 -4.01
C GLY A 127 -1.26 -7.92 -3.17
N GLY A 128 -1.84 -7.91 -1.96
CA GLY A 128 -1.94 -9.08 -1.09
C GLY A 128 -2.82 -10.20 -1.64
N VAL A 129 -3.95 -9.86 -2.25
CA VAL A 129 -4.84 -10.80 -2.94
C VAL A 129 -4.10 -11.45 -4.11
N GLY A 130 -3.41 -10.65 -4.93
CA GLY A 130 -2.62 -11.16 -6.04
C GLY A 130 -1.54 -12.14 -5.58
N ALA A 131 -0.83 -11.82 -4.50
CA ALA A 131 0.21 -12.68 -3.94
C ALA A 131 -0.39 -14.00 -3.42
N ARG A 132 -1.57 -13.94 -2.79
CA ARG A 132 -2.29 -15.14 -2.32
C ARG A 132 -2.75 -16.04 -3.47
N ILE A 133 -3.24 -15.48 -4.57
CA ILE A 133 -3.66 -16.27 -5.75
C ILE A 133 -2.49 -17.09 -6.29
N VAL A 134 -1.30 -16.48 -6.39
CA VAL A 134 -0.10 -17.16 -6.88
C VAL A 134 0.40 -18.22 -5.90
N GLU A 135 0.35 -17.93 -4.60
CA GLU A 135 0.68 -18.90 -3.56
C GLU A 135 -0.21 -20.16 -3.67
N VAL A 136 -1.54 -19.99 -3.75
CA VAL A 136 -2.50 -21.12 -3.87
C VAL A 136 -2.25 -21.92 -5.16
N ARG A 137 -1.95 -21.26 -6.28
CA ARG A 137 -1.62 -21.94 -7.55
C ARG A 137 -0.31 -22.72 -7.46
N GLY A 138 0.70 -22.18 -6.78
CA GLY A 138 1.99 -22.85 -6.58
C GLY A 138 1.84 -24.19 -5.83
N TYR A 139 0.98 -24.23 -4.81
CA TYR A 139 0.68 -25.45 -4.05
C TYR A 139 0.00 -26.54 -4.88
N THR A 140 -0.84 -26.18 -5.86
CA THR A 140 -1.51 -27.17 -6.73
C THR A 140 -0.59 -27.83 -7.75
N THR A 141 0.58 -27.24 -8.05
CA THR A 141 1.52 -27.73 -9.06
C THR A 141 2.70 -28.53 -8.51
N GLY A 142 2.86 -28.65 -7.19
CA GLY A 142 3.94 -29.47 -6.63
C GLY A 142 4.20 -29.25 -5.15
N SER A 143 3.47 -29.97 -4.29
CA SER A 143 3.99 -30.44 -3.00
C SER A 143 3.06 -31.52 -2.48
N GLU A 144 3.54 -32.75 -2.41
CA GLU A 144 3.01 -33.72 -1.46
C GLU A 144 3.08 -33.07 -0.08
N ILE A 145 1.92 -32.72 0.47
CA ILE A 145 1.82 -32.27 1.86
C ILE A 145 2.02 -33.53 2.69
N SER A 146 3.27 -33.84 3.09
CA SER A 146 3.46 -34.72 4.23
C SER A 146 3.06 -33.92 5.47
N ILE A 147 1.83 -34.17 5.92
CA ILE A 147 1.41 -33.79 7.26
C ILE A 147 2.30 -34.63 8.19
N ALA A 148 3.29 -34.00 8.83
CA ALA A 148 4.00 -34.63 9.92
C ALA A 148 2.97 -34.93 11.03
N GLY A 149 2.52 -36.19 11.12
CA GLY A 149 1.63 -36.65 12.19
C GLY A 149 0.40 -37.47 11.78
N PHE A 150 0.26 -37.92 10.53
CA PHE A 150 -0.61 -39.05 10.22
C PHE A 150 0.24 -40.15 9.59
N GLU A 151 0.17 -41.35 10.19
CA GLU A 151 1.01 -42.52 9.95
C GLU A 151 1.19 -42.91 8.48
#